data_AF-A0A2S7T128-F1
#
_entry.id   AF-A0A2S7T128-F1
#
_cell.length_a   1.000
_cell.length_b   1.000
_cell.length_c   1.000
_cell.angle_alpha   90.00
_cell.angle_beta   90.00
_cell.angle_gamma   90.00
#
_symmetry.space_group_name_H-M   'P 1'
#
loop_
_entity.id
_entity.type
_entity.pdbx_description
1 polymer ?
#
loop_
_entity_poly.entity_id
_entity_poly.type
_entity_poly.pdbx_seq_one_letter_code
_entity_poly.pdbx_strand_id
1 'polypeptide(L)'
;MRYPIGAIVLTTLLLFLADSTAQTRKKKTYQFDHSSRRSFNEFNTVDSIWTAPNYFVPRATADKFGVLGLECKNPFNDEEALFKLFPGNHYDVHDDEKHPYVGEGIAIWRCKDCPVSKADDEYPHLFPRKEGNLTEVFKVKYFKDDSGRRNVLIAFQTNDISYLNEMYMGNCKGADMSLALFKLYDNKWRLTHFTLFAGCLGTYQHLPHDIAPIKLGVNNYGVEIRTECYNPGGPGWGNLIIYAPVEGQFKEVLNTSSSRYMSSPCNNWETAVERQKDQLPFSDLKTITEGNFCREVFISESRFDTAVDVPDEVYHRTGSADSFGFSITKLYHFENNRYKLLHTRTRYNIVKAKKN
;
A
#
# COMPACT_ATOMS: atom_id res chain seq x y z
N MET A 1 40.46 42.75 37.66
CA MET A 1 40.50 41.93 36.43
C MET A 1 40.49 40.46 36.87
N ARG A 2 39.33 39.79 36.70
CA ARG A 2 38.97 38.37 36.91
C ARG A 2 37.56 38.32 37.52
N TYR A 3 36.62 37.85 36.69
CA TYR A 3 35.20 37.68 36.99
C TYR A 3 34.95 36.43 37.85
N PRO A 4 33.99 36.46 38.78
CA PRO A 4 33.45 35.26 39.39
C PRO A 4 32.21 34.74 38.65
N ILE A 5 32.06 33.44 38.81
CA ILE A 5 31.05 32.51 38.32
C ILE A 5 29.62 32.99 38.62
N GLY A 6 28.79 33.07 37.57
CA GLY A 6 27.37 33.44 37.64
C GLY A 6 26.46 32.27 37.27
N ALA A 7 25.66 31.89 38.26
CA ALA A 7 24.47 31.05 38.31
C ALA A 7 23.78 30.62 36.99
N ILE A 8 23.49 29.31 36.96
CA ILE A 8 22.57 28.62 36.06
C ILE A 8 21.13 29.11 36.32
N VAL A 9 20.49 29.67 35.29
CA VAL A 9 19.05 29.95 35.27
C VAL A 9 18.35 28.75 34.64
N LEU A 10 17.57 28.05 35.46
CA LEU A 10 16.68 26.95 35.09
C LEU A 10 15.42 27.57 34.45
N THR A 11 15.20 27.38 33.14
CA THR A 11 13.94 27.76 32.49
C THR A 11 13.13 26.52 32.16
N THR A 12 12.11 26.32 32.98
CA THR A 12 10.84 25.61 32.82
C THR A 12 10.60 24.91 31.47
N LEU A 13 10.73 23.57 31.47
CA LEU A 13 10.18 22.68 30.45
C LEU A 13 8.72 22.38 30.81
N LEU A 14 7.77 22.93 30.06
CA LEU A 14 6.35 22.59 30.17
C LEU A 14 6.12 21.25 29.43
N LEU A 15 5.95 20.19 30.22
CA LEU A 15 5.47 18.88 29.79
C LEU A 15 4.00 18.99 29.37
N PHE A 16 3.72 18.90 28.07
CA PHE A 16 2.41 18.49 27.58
C PHE A 16 2.31 16.96 27.69
N LEU A 17 1.64 16.50 28.74
CA LEU A 17 1.15 15.13 28.84
C LEU A 17 0.03 14.96 27.81
N ALA A 18 0.30 14.13 26.79
CA ALA A 18 -0.74 13.62 25.91
C ALA A 18 -1.54 12.57 26.69
N ASP A 19 -2.79 12.89 26.95
CA ASP A 19 -3.77 12.02 27.61
C ASP A 19 -4.18 10.90 26.64
N SER A 20 -3.47 9.77 26.65
CA SER A 20 -3.85 8.57 25.91
C SER A 20 -4.88 7.78 26.73
N THR A 21 -6.13 8.24 26.72
CA THR A 21 -7.23 7.41 27.21
C THR A 21 -7.53 6.34 26.16
N ALA A 22 -7.03 5.13 26.42
CA ALA A 22 -7.44 3.90 25.76
C ALA A 22 -8.95 3.71 25.97
N GLN A 23 -9.75 4.07 24.98
CA GLN A 23 -11.17 3.82 24.96
C GLN A 23 -11.40 2.32 24.74
N THR A 24 -11.71 1.62 25.83
CA THR A 24 -12.22 0.25 25.80
C THR A 24 -13.50 0.21 24.96
N ARG A 25 -13.44 -0.48 23.81
CA ARG A 25 -14.58 -0.77 22.93
C ARG A 25 -15.64 -1.55 23.72
N LYS A 26 -16.67 -0.88 24.24
CA LYS A 26 -17.95 -1.53 24.53
C LYS A 26 -18.64 -1.80 23.19
N LYS A 27 -18.54 -3.04 22.70
CA LYS A 27 -19.31 -3.53 21.53
C LYS A 27 -20.80 -3.34 21.84
N LYS A 28 -21.44 -2.38 21.17
CA LYS A 28 -22.90 -2.39 21.02
C LYS A 28 -23.22 -3.34 19.87
N THR A 29 -23.83 -4.46 20.19
CA THR A 29 -24.37 -5.41 19.22
C THR A 29 -25.50 -4.71 18.46
N TYR A 30 -25.26 -4.37 17.20
CA TYR A 30 -26.32 -3.96 16.29
C TYR A 30 -26.98 -5.24 15.77
N GLN A 31 -28.24 -5.47 16.12
CA GLN A 31 -29.04 -6.49 15.45
C GLN A 31 -29.37 -5.99 14.04
N PHE A 32 -28.68 -6.56 13.06
CA PHE A 32 -29.09 -6.53 11.66
C PHE A 32 -29.96 -7.76 11.38
N ASP A 33 -30.95 -7.61 10.51
CA ASP A 33 -31.83 -8.68 10.05
C ASP A 33 -31.01 -9.91 9.60
N HIS A 34 -31.20 -11.03 10.30
CA HIS A 34 -30.40 -12.24 10.22
C HIS A 34 -30.87 -13.23 9.14
N SER A 35 -31.81 -12.84 8.26
CA SER A 35 -32.50 -13.76 7.34
C SER A 35 -31.63 -14.43 6.26
N SER A 36 -30.31 -14.18 6.19
CA SER A 36 -29.40 -14.89 5.26
C SER A 36 -28.14 -15.51 5.89
N ARG A 37 -27.96 -15.51 7.21
CA ARG A 37 -26.77 -16.13 7.85
C ARG A 37 -26.93 -17.64 7.96
N ARG A 38 -26.13 -18.41 7.19
CA ARG A 38 -25.90 -19.83 7.48
C ARG A 38 -24.75 -19.94 8.49
N SER A 39 -24.97 -20.61 9.62
CA SER A 39 -23.93 -20.92 10.59
C SER A 39 -23.03 -22.04 10.09
N PHE A 40 -21.76 -22.00 10.48
CA PHE A 40 -20.66 -22.84 9.97
C PHE A 40 -20.60 -24.25 10.59
N ASN A 41 -21.48 -24.59 11.54
CA ASN A 41 -21.29 -25.73 12.45
C ASN A 41 -21.96 -27.07 12.06
N GLU A 42 -22.27 -27.31 10.77
CA GLU A 42 -22.91 -28.57 10.33
C GLU A 42 -22.05 -29.39 9.34
N PHE A 43 -20.77 -29.65 9.63
CA PHE A 43 -19.95 -30.54 8.81
C PHE A 43 -19.09 -31.50 9.64
N ASN A 44 -19.64 -32.70 9.90
CA ASN A 44 -18.92 -33.82 10.49
C ASN A 44 -18.39 -34.73 9.37
N THR A 45 -17.09 -34.65 9.06
CA THR A 45 -16.20 -35.78 8.67
C THR A 45 -14.81 -35.23 8.36
N VAL A 46 -13.77 -35.91 8.86
CA VAL A 46 -12.37 -35.42 8.86
C VAL A 46 -11.74 -35.42 7.45
N ASP A 47 -12.31 -36.16 6.50
CA ASP A 47 -11.83 -36.20 5.10
C ASP A 47 -12.41 -35.10 4.20
N SER A 48 -13.46 -34.38 4.63
CA SER A 48 -14.04 -33.25 3.87
C SER A 48 -13.44 -31.89 4.23
N ILE A 49 -12.48 -31.86 5.16
CA ILE A 49 -11.93 -30.61 5.72
C ILE A 49 -10.87 -29.99 4.79
N TRP A 50 -10.23 -30.81 3.95
CA TRP A 50 -9.15 -30.36 3.05
C TRP A 50 -9.59 -30.14 1.60
N THR A 51 -10.82 -30.53 1.25
CA THR A 51 -11.40 -30.30 -0.09
C THR A 51 -12.44 -29.18 -0.02
N ALA A 52 -11.91 -27.95 -0.05
CA ALA A 52 -12.60 -26.69 -0.24
C ALA A 52 -13.67 -26.36 0.81
N PRO A 53 -13.53 -25.26 1.56
CA PRO A 53 -14.72 -24.57 1.99
C PRO A 53 -15.45 -24.21 0.68
N ASN A 54 -16.69 -24.69 0.53
CA ASN A 54 -17.55 -24.36 -0.60
C ASN A 54 -17.88 -22.87 -0.53
N TYR A 55 -16.91 -22.00 -0.82
CA TYR A 55 -17.13 -20.58 -1.00
C TYR A 55 -17.93 -20.44 -2.28
N PHE A 56 -19.25 -20.46 -2.14
CA PHE A 56 -20.16 -20.23 -3.24
C PHE A 56 -19.99 -18.81 -3.71
N VAL A 57 -19.25 -18.64 -4.80
CA VAL A 57 -19.21 -17.37 -5.51
C VAL A 57 -20.64 -17.02 -5.93
N PRO A 58 -21.11 -15.79 -5.65
CA PRO A 58 -22.44 -15.38 -6.07
C PRO A 58 -22.70 -15.70 -7.54
N ARG A 59 -23.89 -16.24 -7.81
CA ARG A 59 -24.39 -16.33 -9.20
C ARG A 59 -24.79 -14.94 -9.71
N ALA A 60 -25.22 -14.06 -8.79
CA ALA A 60 -25.52 -12.67 -9.09
C ALA A 60 -24.23 -11.86 -9.29
N THR A 61 -24.24 -11.00 -10.30
CA THR A 61 -23.12 -10.11 -10.64
C THR A 61 -23.37 -8.71 -10.09
N ALA A 62 -22.32 -8.09 -9.57
CA ALA A 62 -22.32 -6.68 -9.24
C ALA A 62 -22.43 -5.83 -10.52
N ASP A 63 -23.30 -4.82 -10.50
CA ASP A 63 -23.50 -3.85 -11.59
C ASP A 63 -22.87 -2.47 -11.26
N LYS A 64 -22.64 -2.16 -9.98
CA LYS A 64 -22.08 -0.88 -9.52
C LYS A 64 -21.08 -1.08 -8.41
N PHE A 65 -19.92 -0.43 -8.53
CA PHE A 65 -18.89 -0.38 -7.50
C PHE A 65 -18.63 1.06 -7.08
N GLY A 66 -18.30 1.26 -5.81
CA GLY A 66 -17.77 2.54 -5.31
C GLY A 66 -18.57 3.77 -5.69
N VAL A 67 -19.90 3.72 -5.57
CA VAL A 67 -20.79 4.85 -5.86
C VAL A 67 -20.36 6.07 -5.06
N LEU A 68 -19.87 7.12 -5.74
CA LEU A 68 -19.40 8.34 -5.07
C LEU A 68 -20.53 8.99 -4.27
N GLY A 69 -20.16 9.56 -3.12
CA GLY A 69 -21.13 10.10 -2.15
C GLY A 69 -21.71 9.07 -1.19
N LEU A 70 -21.38 7.78 -1.35
CA LEU A 70 -21.75 6.73 -0.39
C LEU A 70 -21.33 7.12 1.03
N GLU A 71 -22.27 7.02 1.97
CA GLU A 71 -22.06 7.42 3.36
C GLU A 71 -21.81 6.22 4.27
N CYS A 72 -20.83 6.33 5.16
CA CYS A 72 -20.60 5.44 6.31
C CYS A 72 -20.78 6.21 7.62
N LYS A 73 -21.17 5.49 8.68
CA LYS A 73 -21.38 6.08 10.01
C LYS A 73 -20.07 6.59 10.61
N ASN A 74 -20.16 7.53 11.54
CA ASN A 74 -19.06 7.94 12.42
C ASN A 74 -19.28 7.34 13.82
N PRO A 75 -18.30 6.63 14.45
CA PRO A 75 -16.93 6.37 13.99
C PRO A 75 -16.87 5.54 12.71
N PHE A 76 -15.81 5.74 11.93
CA PHE A 76 -15.63 5.02 10.67
C PHE A 76 -15.59 3.50 10.89
N ASN A 77 -16.29 2.75 10.06
CA ASN A 77 -16.28 1.29 10.02
C ASN A 77 -15.81 0.88 8.62
N ASP A 78 -14.64 0.25 8.57
CA ASP A 78 -13.96 -0.24 7.38
C ASP A 78 -14.62 -1.48 6.77
N GLU A 79 -15.16 -2.37 7.60
CA GLU A 79 -15.98 -3.50 7.14
C GLU A 79 -17.29 -3.03 6.49
N GLU A 80 -17.96 -2.04 7.10
CA GLU A 80 -19.13 -1.39 6.49
C GLU A 80 -18.77 -0.79 5.12
N ALA A 81 -17.59 -0.16 5.02
CA ALA A 81 -17.10 0.40 3.76
C ALA A 81 -16.81 -0.71 2.73
N LEU A 82 -16.13 -1.79 3.10
CA LEU A 82 -15.88 -2.95 2.23
C LEU A 82 -17.19 -3.46 1.63
N PHE A 83 -18.17 -3.78 2.47
CA PHE A 83 -19.42 -4.39 2.03
C PHE A 83 -20.27 -3.46 1.16
N LYS A 84 -20.15 -2.15 1.37
CA LYS A 84 -20.81 -1.14 0.55
C LYS A 84 -20.12 -0.89 -0.80
N LEU A 85 -18.80 -1.02 -0.87
CA LEU A 85 -18.03 -0.74 -2.08
C LEU A 85 -17.95 -1.94 -3.03
N PHE A 86 -17.99 -3.15 -2.49
CA PHE A 86 -17.88 -4.42 -3.22
C PHE A 86 -19.17 -5.23 -3.06
N PRO A 87 -20.11 -5.14 -4.04
CA PRO A 87 -21.35 -5.89 -3.97
C PRO A 87 -21.08 -7.38 -4.17
N GLY A 88 -21.74 -8.23 -3.39
CA GLY A 88 -21.51 -9.66 -3.44
C GLY A 88 -22.02 -10.34 -2.18
N ASN A 89 -21.49 -11.54 -1.91
CA ASN A 89 -21.69 -12.18 -0.61
C ASN A 89 -20.63 -11.66 0.36
N HIS A 90 -21.06 -11.28 1.54
CA HIS A 90 -20.19 -10.79 2.61
C HIS A 90 -20.08 -11.85 3.69
N TYR A 91 -18.86 -12.08 4.14
CA TYR A 91 -18.54 -13.05 5.17
C TYR A 91 -17.82 -12.33 6.28
N ASP A 92 -18.22 -12.64 7.50
CA ASP A 92 -17.55 -12.20 8.70
C ASP A 92 -16.77 -13.40 9.22
N VAL A 93 -15.46 -13.41 8.95
CA VAL A 93 -14.56 -14.48 9.41
C VAL A 93 -13.98 -14.04 10.75
N HIS A 94 -14.84 -14.05 11.76
CA HIS A 94 -14.43 -13.94 13.16
C HIS A 94 -14.15 -15.33 13.70
N ASP A 95 -12.90 -15.57 14.11
CA ASP A 95 -12.57 -16.79 14.85
C ASP A 95 -13.10 -16.69 16.29
N ASP A 96 -13.47 -17.83 16.85
CA ASP A 96 -13.91 -17.96 18.25
C ASP A 96 -12.75 -17.60 19.21
N GLU A 97 -13.04 -17.28 20.48
CA GLU A 97 -12.10 -16.67 21.46
C GLU A 97 -10.75 -17.39 21.65
N LYS A 98 -10.58 -18.60 21.12
CA LYS A 98 -9.41 -19.48 21.28
C LYS A 98 -8.34 -19.35 20.20
N HIS A 99 -8.64 -18.80 19.01
CA HIS A 99 -7.66 -18.68 17.92
C HIS A 99 -7.78 -17.32 17.24
N PRO A 100 -7.23 -16.23 17.81
CA PRO A 100 -7.40 -14.89 17.27
C PRO A 100 -6.58 -14.69 15.98
N TYR A 101 -7.02 -15.26 14.86
CA TYR A 101 -6.77 -14.62 13.57
C TYR A 101 -7.72 -13.42 13.51
N VAL A 102 -7.15 -12.26 13.20
CA VAL A 102 -7.82 -10.97 13.26
C VAL A 102 -9.09 -11.06 12.42
N GLY A 103 -10.22 -10.69 13.01
CA GLY A 103 -11.53 -10.76 12.37
C GLY A 103 -11.56 -9.92 11.09
N GLU A 104 -11.62 -10.57 9.95
CA GLU A 104 -11.59 -9.94 8.64
C GLU A 104 -12.93 -10.12 7.95
N GLY A 105 -13.57 -8.98 7.62
CA GLY A 105 -14.69 -8.97 6.71
C GLY A 105 -14.18 -9.28 5.30
N ILE A 106 -14.85 -10.21 4.61
CA ILE A 106 -14.50 -10.63 3.26
C ILE A 106 -15.69 -10.38 2.34
N ALA A 107 -15.44 -9.80 1.17
CA ALA A 107 -16.41 -9.67 0.09
C ALA A 107 -16.05 -10.62 -1.06
N ILE A 108 -16.95 -11.54 -1.38
CA ILE A 108 -16.84 -12.42 -2.55
C ILE A 108 -17.79 -11.95 -3.64
N TRP A 109 -17.27 -11.66 -4.83
CA TRP A 109 -18.04 -11.03 -5.90
C TRP A 109 -17.60 -11.43 -7.31
N ARG A 110 -18.50 -11.17 -8.27
CA ARG A 110 -18.27 -11.29 -9.72
C ARG A 110 -18.85 -10.08 -10.42
N CYS A 111 -18.25 -9.73 -11.55
CA CYS A 111 -18.80 -8.73 -12.45
C CYS A 111 -18.63 -9.18 -13.90
N LYS A 112 -19.73 -9.56 -14.56
CA LYS A 112 -19.71 -10.05 -15.94
C LYS A 112 -19.49 -8.92 -16.95
N ASP A 113 -20.05 -7.74 -16.64
CA ASP A 113 -20.09 -6.60 -17.56
C ASP A 113 -19.13 -5.47 -17.14
N CYS A 114 -18.25 -5.71 -16.17
CA CYS A 114 -17.22 -4.74 -15.81
C CYS A 114 -16.16 -4.65 -16.91
N PRO A 115 -15.63 -3.45 -17.19
CA PRO A 115 -14.42 -3.31 -17.96
C PRO A 115 -13.30 -4.17 -17.35
N VAL A 116 -12.66 -4.96 -18.20
CA VAL A 116 -11.51 -5.77 -17.79
C VAL A 116 -10.24 -4.96 -17.99
N SER A 117 -9.56 -4.70 -16.89
CA SER A 117 -8.21 -4.17 -16.86
C SER A 117 -7.22 -5.32 -17.02
N LYS A 118 -6.14 -5.06 -17.76
CA LYS A 118 -5.01 -5.98 -17.88
C LYS A 118 -3.83 -5.37 -17.13
N ALA A 119 -3.18 -6.14 -16.24
CA ALA A 119 -1.86 -5.78 -15.77
C ALA A 119 -0.81 -6.34 -16.75
N ASP A 120 0.17 -5.50 -17.10
CA ASP A 120 1.34 -5.94 -17.87
C ASP A 120 2.32 -6.63 -16.92
N ASP A 121 1.96 -7.85 -16.53
CA ASP A 121 2.85 -8.80 -15.86
C ASP A 121 3.35 -9.85 -16.87
N GLU A 122 4.34 -10.64 -16.46
CA GLU A 122 4.88 -11.77 -17.24
C GLU A 122 3.78 -12.76 -17.69
N TYR A 123 2.68 -12.84 -16.93
CA TYR A 123 1.48 -13.58 -17.27
C TYR A 123 0.31 -12.62 -17.48
N PRO A 124 -0.55 -12.84 -18.51
CA PRO A 124 -1.74 -12.04 -18.71
C PRO A 124 -2.62 -12.08 -17.46
N HIS A 125 -2.65 -10.98 -16.73
CA HIS A 125 -3.45 -10.84 -15.53
C HIS A 125 -4.65 -9.96 -15.83
N LEU A 126 -5.86 -10.50 -15.64
CA LEU A 126 -7.12 -9.86 -15.96
C LEU A 126 -7.89 -9.58 -14.68
N PHE A 127 -8.37 -8.35 -14.55
CA PHE A 127 -9.17 -7.92 -13.42
C PHE A 127 -10.38 -7.08 -13.88
N PRO A 128 -11.59 -7.32 -13.35
CA PRO A 128 -11.96 -8.38 -12.42
C PRO A 128 -11.83 -9.78 -13.04
N ARG A 129 -11.60 -10.79 -12.20
CA ARG A 129 -11.54 -12.19 -12.64
C ARG A 129 -12.95 -12.73 -12.92
N LYS A 130 -13.08 -13.63 -13.89
CA LYS A 130 -14.36 -14.23 -14.29
C LYS A 130 -14.86 -15.25 -13.28
N GLU A 131 -13.93 -15.99 -12.69
CA GLU A 131 -14.12 -17.08 -11.77
C GLU A 131 -14.63 -16.57 -10.42
N GLY A 132 -14.25 -15.37 -10.04
CA GLY A 132 -14.65 -14.71 -8.81
C GLY A 132 -13.50 -13.91 -8.22
N ASN A 133 -13.83 -12.96 -7.37
CA ASN A 133 -12.88 -12.11 -6.69
C ASN A 133 -13.16 -12.19 -5.20
N LEU A 134 -12.10 -12.31 -4.40
CA LEU A 134 -12.14 -12.22 -2.94
C LEU A 134 -11.47 -10.92 -2.55
N THR A 135 -12.21 -10.01 -1.92
CA THR A 135 -11.71 -8.71 -1.49
C THR A 135 -11.79 -8.56 0.02
N GLU A 136 -10.73 -8.03 0.61
CA GLU A 136 -10.61 -7.72 2.04
C GLU A 136 -10.05 -6.31 2.27
N VAL A 137 -10.26 -5.79 3.48
CA VAL A 137 -9.62 -4.55 3.91
C VAL A 137 -8.15 -4.85 4.20
N PHE A 138 -7.24 -4.31 3.40
CA PHE A 138 -5.80 -4.49 3.62
C PHE A 138 -5.23 -3.44 4.56
N LYS A 139 -5.57 -2.16 4.34
CA LYS A 139 -5.00 -1.07 5.14
C LYS A 139 -5.93 0.12 5.25
N VAL A 140 -6.03 0.66 6.46
CA VAL A 140 -6.79 1.88 6.76
C VAL A 140 -5.84 2.94 7.32
N LYS A 141 -5.86 4.14 6.74
CA LYS A 141 -5.03 5.28 7.16
C LYS A 141 -5.88 6.52 7.39
N TYR A 142 -5.89 6.97 8.64
CA TYR A 142 -6.52 8.22 9.06
C TYR A 142 -5.53 9.36 8.93
N PHE A 143 -5.95 10.49 8.35
CA PHE A 143 -5.13 11.69 8.28
C PHE A 143 -5.99 12.96 8.26
N LYS A 144 -5.37 14.12 8.49
CA LYS A 144 -6.00 15.43 8.33
C LYS A 144 -5.36 16.16 7.16
N ASP A 145 -6.17 16.82 6.34
CA ASP A 145 -5.65 17.74 5.33
C ASP A 145 -5.29 19.10 5.96
N ASP A 146 -4.75 20.00 5.14
CA ASP A 146 -4.30 21.33 5.59
C ASP A 146 -5.44 22.19 6.17
N SER A 147 -6.68 21.91 5.76
CA SER A 147 -7.88 22.57 6.32
C SER A 147 -8.33 21.98 7.67
N GLY A 148 -7.66 20.92 8.15
CA GLY A 148 -8.04 20.19 9.36
C GLY A 148 -9.16 19.18 9.15
N ARG A 149 -9.66 19.01 7.92
CA ARG A 149 -10.68 18.01 7.60
C ARG A 149 -10.09 16.61 7.75
N ARG A 150 -10.86 15.72 8.38
CA ARG A 150 -10.48 14.32 8.60
C ARG A 150 -10.77 13.49 7.36
N ASN A 151 -9.82 12.66 6.99
CA ASN A 151 -9.85 11.78 5.84
C ASN A 151 -9.51 10.34 6.27
N VAL A 152 -10.05 9.37 5.54
CA VAL A 152 -9.69 7.95 5.66
C VAL A 152 -9.35 7.43 4.27
N LEU A 153 -8.10 7.01 4.11
CA LEU A 153 -7.64 6.26 2.95
C LEU A 153 -7.76 4.77 3.27
N ILE A 154 -8.28 3.99 2.32
CA ILE A 154 -8.36 2.53 2.43
C ILE A 154 -7.76 1.91 1.19
N ALA A 155 -6.89 0.93 1.40
CA ALA A 155 -6.47 -0.01 0.38
C ALA A 155 -7.20 -1.34 0.63
N PHE A 156 -7.76 -1.88 -0.45
CA PHE A 156 -8.37 -3.20 -0.45
C PHE A 156 -7.49 -4.13 -1.27
N GLN A 157 -7.29 -5.33 -0.74
CA GLN A 157 -6.59 -6.41 -1.41
C GLN A 157 -7.64 -7.31 -2.06
N THR A 158 -7.46 -7.62 -3.35
CA THR A 158 -8.31 -8.54 -4.07
C THR A 158 -7.51 -9.67 -4.69
N ASN A 159 -7.87 -10.90 -4.35
CA ASN A 159 -7.28 -12.12 -4.87
C ASN A 159 -8.29 -12.92 -5.70
N ASP A 160 -7.79 -13.92 -6.43
CA ASP A 160 -8.66 -14.93 -7.04
C ASP A 160 -9.45 -15.65 -5.96
N ILE A 161 -10.69 -16.02 -6.24
CA ILE A 161 -11.42 -16.89 -5.31
C ILE A 161 -10.80 -18.29 -5.22
N SER A 162 -10.15 -18.78 -6.27
CA SER A 162 -9.43 -20.07 -6.22
C SER A 162 -8.29 -20.05 -5.20
N TYR A 163 -7.83 -18.86 -4.79
CA TYR A 163 -6.82 -18.66 -3.76
C TYR A 163 -7.12 -19.39 -2.45
N LEU A 164 -8.40 -19.51 -2.08
CA LEU A 164 -8.80 -20.21 -0.85
C LEU A 164 -8.38 -21.69 -0.83
N ASN A 165 -8.14 -22.28 -2.01
CA ASN A 165 -7.60 -23.63 -2.15
C ASN A 165 -6.08 -23.65 -2.42
N GLU A 166 -5.49 -22.52 -2.80
CA GLU A 166 -4.10 -22.38 -3.27
C GLU A 166 -3.17 -21.64 -2.29
N MET A 167 -3.65 -21.26 -1.10
CA MET A 167 -2.85 -20.62 -0.03
C MET A 167 -1.51 -21.32 0.25
N TYR A 168 -1.42 -22.62 -0.02
CA TYR A 168 -0.22 -23.43 0.24
C TYR A 168 0.78 -23.50 -0.93
N MET A 169 0.44 -23.04 -2.13
CA MET A 169 1.30 -23.18 -3.32
C MET A 169 2.13 -21.93 -3.67
N GLY A 170 2.09 -20.88 -2.84
CA GLY A 170 3.02 -19.75 -2.93
C GLY A 170 3.11 -19.14 -4.33
N ASN A 171 1.97 -18.81 -4.93
CA ASN A 171 1.96 -18.19 -6.24
C ASN A 171 2.64 -16.81 -6.14
N CYS A 172 3.67 -16.56 -6.94
CA CYS A 172 4.47 -15.33 -6.88
C CYS A 172 3.71 -14.08 -7.38
N LYS A 173 2.44 -14.21 -7.78
CA LYS A 173 1.60 -13.10 -8.24
C LYS A 173 1.26 -12.16 -7.10
N GLY A 174 1.31 -10.85 -7.36
CA GLY A 174 0.81 -9.83 -6.44
C GLY A 174 -0.71 -9.87 -6.29
N ALA A 175 -1.22 -9.13 -5.32
CA ALA A 175 -2.65 -8.92 -5.15
C ALA A 175 -3.14 -7.72 -5.98
N ASP A 176 -4.42 -7.74 -6.35
CA ASP A 176 -5.04 -6.58 -6.99
C ASP A 176 -5.42 -5.55 -5.94
N MET A 177 -5.04 -4.30 -6.20
CA MET A 177 -5.31 -3.21 -5.29
C MET A 177 -6.51 -2.39 -5.74
N SER A 178 -7.44 -2.15 -4.83
CA SER A 178 -8.41 -1.07 -4.95
C SER A 178 -8.11 0.03 -3.93
N LEU A 179 -8.42 1.29 -4.25
CA LEU A 179 -8.19 2.43 -3.38
C LEU A 179 -9.49 3.22 -3.16
N ALA A 180 -9.76 3.63 -1.92
CA ALA A 180 -10.88 4.49 -1.57
C ALA A 180 -10.46 5.64 -0.66
N LEU A 181 -11.06 6.82 -0.88
CA LEU A 181 -10.91 7.99 -0.02
C LEU A 181 -12.26 8.45 0.52
N PHE A 182 -12.41 8.34 1.84
CA PHE A 182 -13.52 8.92 2.57
C PHE A 182 -13.12 10.25 3.22
N LYS A 183 -14.04 11.21 3.20
CA LYS A 183 -13.88 12.49 3.88
C LYS A 183 -15.03 12.68 4.86
N LEU A 184 -14.74 13.23 6.04
CA LEU A 184 -15.78 13.49 7.02
C LEU A 184 -16.50 14.82 6.72
N TYR A 185 -17.81 14.75 6.55
CA TYR A 185 -18.72 15.89 6.42
C TYR A 185 -19.91 15.70 7.35
N ASP A 186 -20.30 16.74 8.10
CA ASP A 186 -21.53 16.73 8.92
C ASP A 186 -21.70 15.47 9.79
N ASN A 187 -20.61 15.01 10.41
CA ASN A 187 -20.55 13.79 11.23
C ASN A 187 -20.79 12.46 10.47
N LYS A 188 -20.63 12.44 9.15
CA LYS A 188 -20.69 11.25 8.30
C LYS A 188 -19.48 11.15 7.39
N TRP A 189 -19.03 9.93 7.13
CA TRP A 189 -17.93 9.69 6.20
C TRP A 189 -18.50 9.50 4.81
N ARG A 190 -18.10 10.34 3.85
CA ARG A 190 -18.57 10.26 2.46
C ARG A 190 -17.44 9.80 1.56
N LEU A 191 -17.70 8.80 0.72
CA LEU A 191 -16.78 8.36 -0.32
C LEU A 191 -16.62 9.48 -1.34
N THR A 192 -15.38 9.87 -1.62
CA THR A 192 -15.08 10.93 -2.59
C THR A 192 -14.29 10.43 -3.78
N HIS A 193 -13.49 9.37 -3.59
CA HIS A 193 -12.70 8.76 -4.66
C HIS A 193 -12.69 7.25 -4.51
N PHE A 194 -12.82 6.55 -5.62
CA PHE A 194 -12.72 5.09 -5.66
C PHE A 194 -12.11 4.62 -6.98
N THR A 195 -11.08 3.78 -6.89
CA THR A 195 -10.53 3.06 -8.02
C THR A 195 -10.63 1.57 -7.71
N LEU A 196 -11.43 0.84 -8.50
CA LEU A 196 -11.60 -0.59 -8.34
C LEU A 196 -10.31 -1.36 -8.65
N PHE A 197 -9.54 -0.90 -9.63
CA PHE A 197 -8.27 -1.50 -10.03
C PHE A 197 -7.18 -0.43 -10.19
N ALA A 198 -6.35 -0.28 -9.17
CA ALA A 198 -5.20 0.63 -9.20
C ALA A 198 -3.95 -0.06 -9.78
N GLY A 199 -3.86 -1.39 -9.64
CA GLY A 199 -2.81 -2.22 -10.19
C GLY A 199 -2.75 -3.58 -9.49
N CYS A 200 -2.03 -4.52 -10.10
CA CYS A 200 -1.58 -5.76 -9.45
C CYS A 200 -0.24 -5.43 -8.80
N LEU A 201 -0.20 -5.32 -7.47
CA LEU A 201 0.97 -4.85 -6.73
C LEU A 201 1.36 -5.85 -5.64
N GLY A 202 2.66 -5.90 -5.34
CA GLY A 202 3.21 -6.71 -4.26
C GLY A 202 3.66 -8.09 -4.72
N THR A 203 3.73 -9.03 -3.78
CA THR A 203 4.25 -10.40 -3.99
C THR A 203 3.53 -11.40 -3.14
N TYR A 204 3.53 -12.66 -3.56
CA TYR A 204 2.98 -13.78 -2.79
C TYR A 204 1.53 -13.52 -2.35
N GLN A 205 0.71 -12.99 -3.26
CA GLN A 205 -0.72 -12.72 -3.07
C GLN A 205 -1.03 -11.64 -2.00
N HIS A 206 -0.02 -10.85 -1.63
CA HIS A 206 -0.17 -9.73 -0.72
C HIS A 206 0.19 -8.40 -1.39
N LEU A 207 -0.58 -7.36 -1.07
CA LEU A 207 -0.22 -5.98 -1.36
C LEU A 207 1.04 -5.58 -0.59
N PRO A 208 1.81 -4.60 -1.09
CA PRO A 208 2.95 -4.08 -0.36
C PRO A 208 2.54 -3.49 0.99
N HIS A 209 3.32 -3.75 2.03
CA HIS A 209 3.04 -3.21 3.37
C HIS A 209 3.17 -1.68 3.42
N ASP A 210 4.02 -1.08 2.60
CA ASP A 210 4.33 0.35 2.62
C ASP A 210 3.35 1.18 1.76
N ILE A 211 2.11 1.26 2.23
CA ILE A 211 1.06 2.16 1.70
C ILE A 211 0.81 3.29 2.70
N ALA A 212 0.95 4.55 2.26
CA ALA A 212 0.78 5.73 3.11
C ALA A 212 0.17 6.92 2.35
N PRO A 213 -0.61 7.80 3.02
CA PRO A 213 -1.00 9.08 2.44
C PRO A 213 0.24 9.96 2.23
N ILE A 214 0.34 10.60 1.06
CA ILE A 214 1.39 11.57 0.77
C ILE A 214 0.77 12.92 0.40
N LYS A 215 1.32 14.01 0.91
CA LYS A 215 0.89 15.36 0.53
C LYS A 215 1.51 15.73 -0.82
N LEU A 216 0.66 15.91 -1.84
CA LEU A 216 1.07 16.30 -3.19
C LEU A 216 1.02 17.81 -3.40
N GLY A 217 0.23 18.54 -2.60
CA GLY A 217 0.11 19.99 -2.69
C GLY A 217 -0.83 20.52 -1.62
N VAL A 218 -1.24 21.78 -1.74
CA VAL A 218 -2.17 22.40 -0.78
C VAL A 218 -3.54 21.69 -0.85
N ASN A 219 -3.98 21.14 0.28
CA ASN A 219 -5.22 20.35 0.38
C ASN A 219 -5.32 19.16 -0.57
N ASN A 220 -4.18 18.71 -1.12
CA ASN A 220 -4.12 17.62 -2.08
C ASN A 220 -3.22 16.50 -1.58
N TYR A 221 -3.80 15.32 -1.43
CA TYR A 221 -3.16 14.16 -0.84
C TYR A 221 -3.38 12.96 -1.75
N GLY A 222 -2.29 12.29 -2.09
CA GLY A 222 -2.27 11.03 -2.81
C GLY A 222 -1.96 9.85 -1.91
N VAL A 223 -1.55 8.77 -2.55
CA VAL A 223 -1.07 7.54 -1.91
C VAL A 223 0.33 7.26 -2.43
N GLU A 224 1.29 7.15 -1.53
CA GLU A 224 2.61 6.61 -1.79
C GLU A 224 2.59 5.11 -1.52
N ILE A 225 3.13 4.35 -2.46
CA ILE A 225 3.23 2.90 -2.40
C ILE A 225 4.65 2.52 -2.75
N ARG A 226 5.28 1.75 -1.87
CA ARG A 226 6.58 1.13 -2.13
C ARG A 226 6.33 -0.33 -2.39
N THR A 227 6.46 -0.76 -3.64
CA THR A 227 6.41 -2.18 -3.95
C THR A 227 7.68 -2.83 -3.45
N GLU A 228 7.57 -4.10 -3.10
CA GLU A 228 8.72 -4.91 -2.78
C GLU A 228 8.51 -6.27 -3.43
N CYS A 229 9.52 -6.70 -4.17
CA CYS A 229 9.59 -7.96 -4.85
C CYS A 229 10.75 -8.75 -4.28
N TYR A 230 10.52 -10.05 -4.08
CA TYR A 230 11.51 -10.97 -3.56
C TYR A 230 11.47 -12.24 -4.38
N ASN A 231 12.64 -12.69 -4.85
CA ASN A 231 12.79 -14.08 -5.21
C ASN A 231 13.03 -14.93 -3.95
N PRO A 232 12.65 -16.21 -3.94
CA PRO A 232 12.92 -17.10 -2.81
C PRO A 232 14.40 -17.08 -2.41
N GLY A 233 14.70 -16.53 -1.23
CA GLY A 233 16.07 -16.39 -0.71
C GLY A 233 16.95 -15.36 -1.41
N GLY A 234 16.39 -14.55 -2.32
CA GLY A 234 17.09 -13.50 -3.05
C GLY A 234 16.96 -12.11 -2.40
N PRO A 235 17.61 -11.09 -2.99
CA PRO A 235 17.48 -9.71 -2.54
C PRO A 235 16.03 -9.21 -2.69
N GLY A 236 15.63 -8.23 -1.87
CA GLY A 236 14.41 -7.45 -2.10
C GLY A 236 14.69 -6.29 -3.04
N TRP A 237 13.80 -6.02 -4.00
CA TRP A 237 13.85 -4.81 -4.84
C TRP A 237 12.46 -4.23 -5.05
N GLY A 238 12.36 -2.94 -5.37
CA GLY A 238 11.08 -2.27 -5.33
C GLY A 238 10.97 -0.99 -6.12
N ASN A 239 9.74 -0.69 -6.51
CA ASN A 239 9.35 0.55 -7.18
C ASN A 239 8.64 1.46 -6.19
N LEU A 240 8.72 2.76 -6.47
CA LEU A 240 7.98 3.78 -5.77
C LEU A 240 6.89 4.26 -6.73
N ILE A 241 5.64 4.11 -6.31
CA ILE A 241 4.47 4.47 -7.09
C ILE A 241 3.66 5.49 -6.29
N ILE A 242 3.22 6.55 -6.97
CA ILE A 242 2.34 7.56 -6.39
C ILE A 242 1.03 7.57 -7.17
N TYR A 243 -0.08 7.42 -6.45
CA TYR A 243 -1.42 7.62 -6.97
C TYR A 243 -1.98 8.95 -6.47
N ALA A 244 -2.66 9.70 -7.33
CA ALA A 244 -3.35 10.94 -6.95
C ALA A 244 -4.86 10.84 -7.19
N PRO A 245 -5.67 11.50 -6.33
CA PRO A 245 -7.10 11.65 -6.57
C PRO A 245 -7.33 12.63 -7.74
N VAL A 246 -7.84 12.12 -8.86
CA VAL A 246 -8.17 12.86 -10.08
C VAL A 246 -9.53 12.38 -10.56
N GLU A 247 -10.48 13.30 -10.72
CA GLU A 247 -11.82 13.03 -11.29
C GLU A 247 -12.59 11.90 -10.57
N GLY A 248 -12.54 11.87 -9.22
CA GLY A 248 -13.25 10.85 -8.44
C GLY A 248 -12.59 9.48 -8.42
N GLN A 249 -11.40 9.34 -9.01
CA GLN A 249 -10.60 8.11 -9.00
C GLN A 249 -9.18 8.39 -8.52
N PHE A 250 -8.47 7.36 -8.09
CA PHE A 250 -7.02 7.36 -7.99
C PHE A 250 -6.39 6.98 -9.33
N LYS A 251 -5.49 7.83 -9.83
CA LYS A 251 -4.70 7.58 -11.05
C LYS A 251 -3.22 7.51 -10.68
N GLU A 252 -2.48 6.60 -11.29
CA GLU A 252 -1.02 6.59 -11.18
C GLU A 252 -0.47 7.89 -11.79
N VAL A 253 0.30 8.64 -11.00
CA VAL A 253 0.90 9.91 -11.42
C VAL A 253 2.42 9.89 -11.41
N LEU A 254 3.04 8.93 -10.72
CA LEU A 254 4.48 8.70 -10.75
C LEU A 254 4.75 7.22 -10.52
N ASN A 255 5.67 6.64 -11.29
CA ASN A 255 6.18 5.30 -11.08
C ASN A 255 7.68 5.33 -11.37
N THR A 256 8.49 5.08 -10.34
CA THR A 256 9.95 5.05 -10.47
C THR A 256 10.46 3.66 -10.16
N SER A 257 11.10 3.04 -11.14
CA SER A 257 11.78 1.75 -11.01
C SER A 257 13.03 1.85 -10.13
N SER A 258 13.49 0.70 -9.63
CA SER A 258 14.75 0.55 -8.89
C SER A 258 14.87 1.50 -7.70
N SER A 259 13.74 1.88 -7.13
CA SER A 259 13.65 2.87 -6.06
C SER A 259 14.13 2.32 -4.72
N ARG A 260 14.15 1.00 -4.58
CA ARG A 260 14.58 0.28 -3.38
C ARG A 260 15.32 -0.98 -3.77
N TYR A 261 16.37 -1.29 -3.02
CA TYR A 261 17.04 -2.57 -3.02
C TYR A 261 17.52 -2.87 -1.62
N MET A 262 17.19 -4.06 -1.11
CA MET A 262 17.49 -4.53 0.22
C MET A 262 18.03 -5.95 0.13
N SER A 263 19.36 -6.06 0.08
CA SER A 263 20.00 -7.38 0.08
C SER A 263 21.00 -7.51 1.20
N SER A 264 21.95 -6.59 1.22
CA SER A 264 23.07 -6.61 2.15
C SER A 264 23.45 -5.19 2.53
N PRO A 265 24.19 -4.98 3.62
CA PRO A 265 24.66 -3.64 3.99
C PRO A 265 25.47 -2.94 2.89
N CYS A 266 26.02 -3.70 1.93
CA CYS A 266 26.87 -3.19 0.87
C CYS A 266 26.14 -2.97 -0.47
N ASN A 267 25.02 -3.66 -0.69
CA ASN A 267 24.06 -3.37 -1.75
C ASN A 267 22.71 -3.06 -1.10
N ASN A 268 22.48 -1.79 -0.85
CA ASN A 268 21.24 -1.30 -0.28
C ASN A 268 21.00 0.14 -0.75
N TRP A 269 19.80 0.42 -1.22
CA TRP A 269 19.38 1.78 -1.52
C TRP A 269 17.88 1.95 -1.32
N GLU A 270 17.48 3.19 -1.06
CA GLU A 270 16.07 3.54 -0.89
C GLU A 270 15.83 4.97 -1.37
N THR A 271 14.63 5.20 -1.92
CA THR A 271 14.19 6.48 -2.44
C THR A 271 13.28 7.17 -1.45
N ALA A 272 13.62 8.38 -1.01
CA ALA A 272 12.72 9.27 -0.28
C ALA A 272 11.97 10.21 -1.24
N VAL A 273 10.76 10.62 -0.86
CA VAL A 273 9.97 11.61 -1.61
C VAL A 273 9.82 12.88 -0.77
N GLU A 274 10.15 14.02 -1.37
CA GLU A 274 9.99 15.33 -0.77
C GLU A 274 9.16 16.24 -1.68
N ARG A 275 8.22 16.97 -1.08
CA ARG A 275 7.46 18.01 -1.77
C ARG A 275 8.23 19.33 -1.76
N GLN A 276 8.25 20.05 -2.87
CA GLN A 276 8.70 21.44 -2.87
C GLN A 276 7.75 22.32 -2.04
N LYS A 277 8.31 23.31 -1.34
CA LYS A 277 7.52 24.22 -0.49
C LYS A 277 6.88 25.33 -1.33
N ASP A 278 5.89 24.96 -2.14
CA ASP A 278 5.05 25.89 -2.89
C ASP A 278 3.58 25.84 -2.41
N GLN A 279 2.73 26.68 -3.03
CA GLN A 279 1.30 26.78 -2.75
C GLN A 279 0.44 26.16 -3.87
N LEU A 280 1.02 25.32 -4.72
CA LEU A 280 0.32 24.71 -5.84
C LEU A 280 -0.60 23.57 -5.35
N PRO A 281 -1.71 23.29 -6.05
CA PRO A 281 -2.53 22.10 -5.81
C PRO A 281 -1.75 20.80 -6.03
N PHE A 282 -0.80 20.80 -6.95
CA PHE A 282 0.20 19.76 -7.13
C PHE A 282 1.56 20.46 -7.19
N SER A 283 2.34 20.27 -6.14
CA SER A 283 3.70 20.79 -6.03
C SER A 283 4.66 19.94 -6.82
N ASP A 284 5.79 20.52 -7.20
CA ASP A 284 6.90 19.73 -7.73
C ASP A 284 7.38 18.73 -6.65
N LEU A 285 7.74 17.53 -7.10
CA LEU A 285 8.27 16.48 -6.25
C LEU A 285 9.77 16.31 -6.49
N LYS A 286 10.51 16.12 -5.41
CA LYS A 286 11.91 15.74 -5.43
C LYS A 286 12.02 14.33 -4.87
N THR A 287 12.58 13.39 -5.64
CA THR A 287 12.97 12.09 -5.09
C THR A 287 14.46 12.05 -4.86
N ILE A 288 14.89 11.41 -3.77
CA ILE A 288 16.29 11.23 -3.42
C ILE A 288 16.53 9.75 -3.17
N THR A 289 17.24 9.09 -4.07
CA THR A 289 17.68 7.70 -3.92
C THR A 289 19.10 7.68 -3.38
N GLU A 290 19.29 7.14 -2.18
CA GLU A 290 20.60 7.03 -1.57
C GLU A 290 20.92 5.57 -1.29
N GLY A 291 22.19 5.22 -1.47
CA GLY A 291 22.64 3.88 -1.13
C GLY A 291 24.07 3.56 -1.52
N ASN A 292 24.37 2.28 -1.48
CA ASN A 292 25.69 1.72 -1.76
C ASN A 292 25.57 0.58 -2.77
N PHE A 293 26.64 0.39 -3.53
CA PHE A 293 26.82 -0.70 -4.47
C PHE A 293 28.19 -1.34 -4.25
N CYS A 294 28.23 -2.68 -4.32
CA CYS A 294 29.40 -3.53 -4.29
C CYS A 294 29.26 -4.63 -5.35
N ARG A 295 30.15 -4.59 -6.35
CA ARG A 295 30.10 -5.48 -7.52
C ARG A 295 30.17 -6.95 -7.15
N GLU A 296 31.11 -7.34 -6.29
CA GLU A 296 31.32 -8.75 -5.94
C GLU A 296 30.06 -9.36 -5.32
N VAL A 297 29.47 -8.64 -4.37
CA VAL A 297 28.24 -9.06 -3.70
C VAL A 297 27.07 -9.02 -4.67
N PHE A 298 26.97 -8.00 -5.51
CA PHE A 298 25.91 -7.90 -6.52
C PHE A 298 25.96 -9.06 -7.51
N ILE A 299 27.15 -9.41 -8.02
CA ILE A 299 27.36 -10.57 -8.91
C ILE A 299 27.00 -11.87 -8.20
N SER A 300 27.26 -12.00 -6.90
CA SER A 300 26.90 -13.20 -6.13
C SER A 300 25.38 -13.32 -5.94
N GLU A 301 24.69 -12.19 -5.73
CA GLU A 301 23.24 -12.09 -5.56
C GLU A 301 22.50 -12.24 -6.90
N SER A 302 23.08 -11.76 -8.00
CA SER A 302 22.51 -11.84 -9.34
C SER A 302 22.66 -13.22 -9.98
N ARG A 303 23.37 -14.18 -9.34
CA ARG A 303 23.46 -15.57 -9.83
C ARG A 303 22.13 -16.31 -9.76
N PHE A 304 21.16 -15.77 -9.03
CA PHE A 304 19.81 -16.32 -8.91
C PHE A 304 18.87 -15.88 -10.04
N ASP A 305 19.43 -15.55 -11.23
CA ASP A 305 18.67 -15.10 -12.42
C ASP A 305 17.69 -13.96 -12.09
N THR A 306 18.14 -13.01 -11.26
CA THR A 306 17.33 -11.89 -10.85
C THR A 306 17.61 -10.73 -11.80
N ALA A 307 16.60 -10.30 -12.56
CA ALA A 307 16.61 -9.06 -13.31
C ALA A 307 16.54 -7.87 -12.32
N VAL A 308 17.54 -7.77 -11.42
CA VAL A 308 17.67 -6.64 -10.51
C VAL A 308 18.29 -5.51 -11.30
N ASP A 309 17.47 -4.52 -11.63
CA ASP A 309 17.94 -3.30 -12.24
C ASP A 309 18.53 -2.37 -11.17
N VAL A 310 19.83 -2.11 -11.26
CA VAL A 310 20.43 -0.94 -10.60
C VAL A 310 19.86 0.33 -11.22
N PRO A 311 19.78 1.46 -10.50
CA PRO A 311 19.33 2.71 -11.11
C PRO A 311 20.18 3.06 -12.33
N ASP A 312 19.53 3.43 -13.44
CA ASP A 312 20.18 3.75 -14.72
C ASP A 312 21.32 4.77 -14.56
N GLU A 313 21.13 5.73 -13.64
CA GLU A 313 22.10 6.78 -13.36
C GLU A 313 23.45 6.26 -12.86
N VAL A 314 23.47 5.08 -12.22
CA VAL A 314 24.69 4.48 -11.66
C VAL A 314 25.13 3.23 -12.42
N TYR A 315 24.35 2.76 -13.39
CA TYR A 315 24.64 1.57 -14.18
C TYR A 315 26.04 1.59 -14.79
N HIS A 316 26.43 2.68 -15.46
CA HIS A 316 27.77 2.80 -16.06
C HIS A 316 28.92 2.68 -15.03
N ARG A 317 28.65 2.98 -13.75
CA ARG A 317 29.66 2.92 -12.69
C ARG A 317 29.88 1.49 -12.18
N THR A 318 28.87 0.63 -12.26
CA THR A 318 28.94 -0.76 -11.78
C THR A 318 30.05 -1.56 -12.49
N GLY A 319 30.30 -1.28 -13.78
CA GLY A 319 31.37 -1.88 -14.57
C GLY A 319 32.78 -1.30 -14.35
N SER A 320 32.92 -0.13 -13.72
CA SER A 320 34.21 0.57 -13.54
C SER A 320 34.74 0.66 -12.11
N ALA A 321 33.91 0.41 -11.10
CA ALA A 321 34.33 0.40 -9.69
C ALA A 321 33.85 -0.88 -8.97
N ASP A 322 34.63 -1.35 -8.00
CA ASP A 322 34.27 -2.52 -7.18
C ASP A 322 33.24 -2.17 -6.10
N SER A 323 33.29 -0.94 -5.57
CA SER A 323 32.29 -0.42 -4.65
C SER A 323 32.18 1.11 -4.72
N PHE A 324 31.00 1.64 -4.44
CA PHE A 324 30.76 3.08 -4.31
C PHE A 324 29.44 3.37 -3.58
N GLY A 325 29.38 4.53 -2.94
CA GLY A 325 28.13 5.11 -2.47
C GLY A 325 27.59 6.07 -3.52
N PHE A 326 26.28 6.27 -3.54
CA PHE A 326 25.64 7.19 -4.48
C PHE A 326 24.44 7.91 -3.87
N SER A 327 24.10 9.04 -4.47
CA SER A 327 22.87 9.79 -4.22
C SER A 327 22.35 10.31 -5.57
N ILE A 328 21.12 9.94 -5.92
CA ILE A 328 20.43 10.36 -7.13
C ILE A 328 19.28 11.25 -6.71
N THR A 329 19.29 12.50 -7.15
CA THR A 329 18.18 13.44 -6.96
C THR A 329 17.44 13.62 -8.27
N LYS A 330 16.14 13.34 -8.29
CA LYS A 330 15.25 13.60 -9.44
C LYS A 330 14.23 14.67 -9.05
N LEU A 331 14.02 15.66 -9.93
CA LEU A 331 13.00 16.68 -9.78
C LEU A 331 11.90 16.44 -10.80
N TYR A 332 10.65 16.44 -10.35
CA TYR A 332 9.47 16.20 -11.17
C TYR A 332 8.51 17.37 -11.11
N HIS A 333 7.89 17.64 -12.24
CA HIS A 333 6.83 18.63 -12.39
C HIS A 333 5.50 17.98 -12.76
N PHE A 334 4.41 18.43 -12.14
CA PHE A 334 3.09 17.89 -12.42
C PHE A 334 2.46 18.54 -13.66
N GLU A 335 2.23 17.75 -14.70
CA GLU A 335 1.62 18.22 -15.95
C GLU A 335 0.79 17.10 -16.59
N ASN A 336 -0.40 17.41 -17.10
CA ASN A 336 -1.29 16.46 -17.77
C ASN A 336 -1.59 15.20 -16.93
N ASN A 337 -1.96 15.41 -15.66
CA ASN A 337 -2.28 14.37 -14.69
C ASN A 337 -1.14 13.37 -14.41
N ARG A 338 0.13 13.78 -14.57
CA ARG A 338 1.32 12.97 -14.25
C ARG A 338 2.52 13.83 -13.88
N TYR A 339 3.44 13.26 -13.13
CA TYR A 339 4.74 13.84 -12.85
C TYR A 339 5.71 13.53 -13.99
N LYS A 340 6.25 14.58 -14.61
CA LYS A 340 7.29 14.50 -15.63
C LYS A 340 8.64 14.82 -15.01
N LEU A 341 9.64 14.01 -15.33
CA LEU A 341 11.02 14.25 -14.91
C LEU A 341 11.56 15.53 -15.58
N LEU A 342 11.98 16.50 -14.77
CA LEU A 342 12.62 17.73 -15.25
C LEU A 342 14.15 17.64 -15.23
N HIS A 343 14.69 17.11 -14.13
CA HIS A 343 16.12 17.13 -13.89
C HIS A 343 16.54 15.92 -13.05
N THR A 344 17.70 15.37 -13.40
CA THR A 344 18.39 14.32 -12.62
C THR A 344 19.79 14.80 -12.27
N ARG A 345 20.18 14.62 -11.01
CA ARG A 345 21.53 14.86 -10.52
C ARG A 345 22.04 13.64 -9.77
N THR A 346 23.20 13.14 -10.17
CA THR A 346 23.86 12.01 -9.51
C THR A 346 25.14 12.45 -8.85
N ARG A 347 25.38 11.97 -7.63
CA ARG A 347 26.63 12.16 -6.89
C ARG A 347 27.16 10.81 -6.46
N TYR A 348 28.48 10.65 -6.54
CA TYR A 348 29.17 9.46 -6.05
C TYR A 348 30.01 9.82 -4.84
N ASN A 349 29.96 8.97 -3.82
CA ASN A 349 30.80 9.05 -2.64
C ASN A 349 31.79 7.88 -2.68
N ILE A 350 33.07 8.18 -2.47
CA ILE A 350 34.08 7.13 -2.31
C ILE A 350 33.87 6.51 -0.93
N VAL A 351 33.31 5.31 -0.88
CA VAL A 351 33.27 4.51 0.34
C VAL A 351 34.68 3.93 0.49
N LYS A 352 35.48 4.48 1.42
CA LYS A 352 36.73 3.82 1.80
C LYS A 352 36.34 2.51 2.48
N ALA A 353 36.59 1.38 1.84
CA ALA A 353 36.43 0.07 2.45
C ALA A 353 37.20 0.08 3.79
N LYS A 354 36.48 -0.12 4.91
CA LYS A 354 37.13 -0.48 6.16
C LYS A 354 37.74 -1.86 5.90
N LYS A 355 39.06 -1.93 5.75
CA LYS A 355 39.78 -3.20 5.85
C LYS A 355 39.53 -3.72 7.26
N ASN A 356 38.78 -4.81 7.37
CA ASN A 356 38.71 -5.61 8.58
C ASN A 356 40.01 -6.39 8.75
#